data_AF-A0A8S9ZBK0-F1
#
_entry.id   AF-A0A8S9ZBK0-F1
#
_cell.length_a   1.000
_cell.length_b   1.000
_cell.length_c   1.000
_cell.angle_alpha   90.00
_cell.angle_beta   90.00
_cell.angle_gamma   90.00
#
_symmetry.space_group_name_H-M   'P 1'
#
loop_
_entity.id
_entity.type
_entity.pdbx_description
1 polymer ?
#
loop_
_entity_poly.entity_id
_entity_poly.type
_entity_poly.pdbx_seq_one_letter_code
_entity_poly.pdbx_strand_id
1 'polypeptide(L)'
;MWMEDYQAMRDRDRLAQQQQHYNSPGPLNEVFNDSNNFYGGNGNDVASSGASTSSHSVQTFKNCIQLGACSIGETLPFHCPDLPADLFTCCLITPIQTSLLCHMLKLGVKSRFPQNIIDDIPGVLTDRRTLLGELNWIFTAVTDTIAWSCLNMDTFQKLFRQDLLIASLFRSFLLAQRIMLENGCHVVSNPELPSVHAHPLWEYWDYVLDLCIANMYNLLQPKANIVHFTRTDCYVGTPSLRHNCTYFMLIELSLNALTESEYAYSWFFIEQLQAFEVWLKFSVDKQEPPQQLPVVLQVLLSQIHRVRALELLARFVDLGPWAVVSALTVGIFPYVLKLLQCGTRELRPALTFIWAKILAIDPICQHDLVKDNGYHYFLQVLNDQTMSPRMKIVSAFAIFLIPAQEKLVQSDYVSLCIELLSNQQVIQCRMLCLWLLIGLGRLWSECDKARWQAIRNVAYDKAIDFLSDEVPEVRAAAVYALGCFVHNTSRNNEHATAVENEVCDKLCEKCIYDGSIIVRAELASAIQWFVIDFQSRFAAICIELDRKNENLLLENSENEITTIN
;
A
#
# COMPACT_ATOMS: atom_id res chain seq x y z
N MET A 1 12.11 -1.96 -19.42
CA MET A 1 11.52 -1.80 -18.07
C MET A 1 12.58 -1.89 -16.96
N TRP A 2 13.06 -3.05 -16.49
CA TRP A 2 13.98 -3.08 -15.32
C TRP A 2 15.36 -2.43 -15.57
N MET A 3 15.89 -2.48 -16.79
CA MET A 3 17.11 -1.74 -17.18
C MET A 3 16.88 -0.22 -17.21
N GLU A 4 15.68 0.22 -17.61
CA GLU A 4 15.31 1.64 -17.64
C GLU A 4 15.07 2.14 -16.20
N ASP A 5 14.49 1.32 -15.33
CA ASP A 5 14.30 1.63 -13.90
C ASP A 5 15.64 1.70 -13.16
N TYR A 6 16.59 0.79 -13.46
CA TYR A 6 17.95 0.82 -12.93
C TYR A 6 18.74 2.05 -13.41
N GLN A 7 18.64 2.39 -14.70
CA GLN A 7 19.26 3.60 -15.24
C GLN A 7 18.65 4.86 -14.63
N ALA A 8 17.32 4.95 -14.54
CA ALA A 8 16.61 6.08 -13.93
C ALA A 8 16.87 6.24 -12.42
N MET A 9 17.18 5.16 -11.71
CA MET A 9 17.64 5.19 -10.33
C MET A 9 19.09 5.68 -10.23
N ARG A 10 20.00 5.12 -11.04
CA ARG A 10 21.42 5.55 -11.11
C ARG A 10 21.55 7.05 -11.42
N ASP A 11 20.71 7.56 -12.32
CA ASP A 11 20.70 8.97 -12.69
C ASP A 11 20.14 9.86 -11.57
N ARG A 12 19.16 9.38 -10.79
CA ARG A 12 18.67 10.07 -9.59
C ARG A 12 19.72 10.16 -8.49
N ASP A 13 20.45 9.08 -8.24
CA ASP A 13 21.52 9.06 -7.23
C ASP A 13 22.68 10.00 -7.62
N ARG A 14 23.03 10.07 -8.91
CA ARG A 14 24.00 11.05 -9.43
C ARG A 14 23.56 12.51 -9.22
N LEU A 15 22.27 12.80 -9.42
CA LEU A 15 21.72 14.15 -9.22
C LEU A 15 21.68 14.53 -7.73
N ALA A 16 21.36 13.59 -6.84
CA ALA A 16 21.40 13.80 -5.39
C ALA A 16 22.84 14.08 -4.90
N GLN A 17 23.83 13.38 -5.45
CA GLN A 17 25.25 13.60 -5.15
C GLN A 17 25.77 14.96 -5.64
N GLN A 18 25.30 15.45 -6.80
CA GLN A 18 25.65 16.79 -7.28
C GLN A 18 25.07 17.91 -6.40
N GLN A 19 23.89 17.72 -5.83
CA GLN A 19 23.27 18.72 -4.93
C GLN A 19 23.94 18.79 -3.56
N GLN A 20 24.55 17.70 -3.07
CA GLN A 20 25.30 17.71 -1.82
C GLN A 20 26.66 18.42 -1.95
N HIS A 21 27.28 18.41 -3.14
CA HIS A 21 28.57 19.10 -3.36
C HIS A 21 28.47 20.64 -3.43
N TYR A 22 27.28 21.21 -3.63
CA TYR A 22 27.08 22.67 -3.64
C TYR A 22 26.75 23.27 -2.26
N ASN A 23 26.50 22.45 -1.24
CA ASN A 23 26.17 22.89 0.12
C ASN A 23 27.24 22.46 1.12
N SER A 24 28.43 23.07 1.04
CA SER A 24 29.36 23.15 2.18
C SER A 24 29.46 24.61 2.66
N PRO A 25 29.33 24.90 3.96
CA PRO A 25 29.22 26.27 4.46
C PRO A 25 30.59 26.93 4.62
N GLY A 26 30.80 28.05 3.91
CA GLY A 26 31.87 29.03 4.18
C GLY A 26 31.45 30.06 5.24
N PRO A 27 32.38 30.78 5.86
CA PRO A 27 32.21 31.35 7.20
C PRO A 27 31.27 32.56 7.24
N LEU A 28 30.50 32.63 8.32
CA LEU A 28 29.58 33.70 8.68
C LEU A 28 30.31 35.04 8.84
N ASN A 29 29.98 36.01 7.99
CA ASN A 29 30.19 37.43 8.26
C ASN A 29 28.82 38.10 8.46
N GLU A 30 28.60 38.56 9.69
CA GLU A 30 27.53 39.49 10.06
C GLU A 30 27.68 40.79 9.25
N VAL A 31 26.63 41.18 8.54
CA VAL A 31 26.47 42.59 8.12
C VAL A 31 25.04 43.03 8.44
N PHE A 32 25.02 44.16 9.11
CA PHE A 32 23.92 44.87 9.72
C PHE A 32 22.77 45.20 8.76
N ASN A 33 21.57 45.17 9.32
CA ASN A 33 20.32 45.59 8.74
C ASN A 33 20.14 47.09 9.01
N ASP A 34 20.20 47.92 7.97
CA ASP A 34 19.89 49.35 8.05
C ASP A 34 19.29 49.80 6.71
N SER A 35 17.99 50.11 6.68
CA SER A 35 17.44 51.35 6.11
C SER A 35 15.91 51.39 6.14
N ASN A 36 15.43 52.20 7.08
CA ASN A 36 14.10 52.79 7.08
C ASN A 36 13.99 53.91 6.03
N ASN A 37 12.75 54.14 5.59
CA ASN A 37 12.16 55.40 5.14
C ASN A 37 12.61 56.03 3.82
N PHE A 38 11.68 56.07 2.85
CA PHE A 38 11.38 57.30 2.12
C PHE A 38 9.92 57.29 1.60
N TYR A 39 9.02 57.95 2.34
CA TYR A 39 7.81 58.56 1.80
C TYR A 39 7.60 59.89 2.51
N GLY A 40 7.55 60.98 1.74
CA GLY A 40 7.23 62.32 2.22
C GLY A 40 6.70 63.17 1.07
N GLY A 41 5.50 63.72 1.26
CA GLY A 41 4.85 64.64 0.32
C GLY A 41 3.45 65.04 0.79
N ASN A 42 3.39 66.11 1.57
CA ASN A 42 2.22 66.73 2.21
C ASN A 42 1.17 67.30 1.24
N GLY A 43 -0.08 67.43 1.71
CA GLY A 43 -1.05 68.40 1.17
C GLY A 43 -2.50 68.30 1.65
N ASN A 44 -2.77 68.84 2.84
CA ASN A 44 -3.97 69.54 3.34
C ASN A 44 -5.38 68.88 3.43
N ASP A 45 -5.86 68.90 4.68
CA ASP A 45 -7.20 68.82 5.27
C ASP A 45 -8.39 69.35 4.45
N VAL A 46 -9.55 68.66 4.52
CA VAL A 46 -10.79 69.11 5.20
C VAL A 46 -11.68 67.88 5.47
N ALA A 47 -12.16 67.78 6.72
CA ALA A 47 -13.08 66.76 7.19
C ALA A 47 -14.52 66.94 6.65
N SER A 48 -15.14 65.84 6.19
CA SER A 48 -16.58 65.64 6.31
C SER A 48 -16.93 64.15 6.28
N SER A 49 -17.37 63.69 7.44
CA SER A 49 -18.08 62.46 7.78
C SER A 49 -19.12 61.99 6.76
N GLY A 50 -19.16 60.67 6.48
CA GLY A 50 -20.34 60.02 5.94
C GLY A 50 -20.13 58.64 5.30
N ALA A 51 -20.72 57.61 5.92
CA ALA A 51 -21.06 56.28 5.37
C ALA A 51 -19.95 55.22 5.24
N SER A 52 -19.91 54.36 6.25
CA SER A 52 -19.32 53.03 6.25
C SER A 52 -19.91 52.14 5.13
N THR A 53 -19.10 51.78 4.15
CA THR A 53 -19.31 50.58 3.33
C THR A 53 -18.36 49.51 3.84
N SER A 54 -18.87 48.62 4.70
CA SER A 54 -18.17 47.40 5.08
C SER A 54 -18.15 46.47 3.88
N SER A 55 -17.04 46.43 3.16
CA SER A 55 -16.74 45.37 2.20
C SER A 55 -16.61 44.06 2.96
N HIS A 56 -17.70 43.27 3.06
CA HIS A 56 -17.62 41.90 3.49
C HIS A 56 -16.79 41.12 2.48
N SER A 57 -15.55 40.78 2.86
CA SER A 57 -14.75 39.77 2.16
C SER A 57 -15.54 38.46 2.17
N VAL A 58 -15.97 37.99 1.00
CA VAL A 58 -16.62 36.69 0.84
C VAL A 58 -15.61 35.61 1.24
N GLN A 59 -15.70 35.12 2.47
CA GLN A 59 -14.92 33.96 2.92
C GLN A 59 -15.30 32.78 2.04
N THR A 60 -14.36 32.31 1.22
CA THR A 60 -14.62 31.19 0.32
C THR A 60 -14.52 29.90 1.14
N PHE A 61 -15.67 29.33 1.54
CA PHE A 61 -15.78 28.06 2.27
C PHE A 61 -15.44 26.85 1.38
N LYS A 62 -14.30 26.86 0.67
CA LYS A 62 -13.92 25.84 -0.33
C LYS A 62 -13.73 24.43 0.26
N ASN A 63 -13.56 24.31 1.57
CA ASN A 63 -13.33 23.04 2.27
C ASN A 63 -14.53 22.56 3.09
N CYS A 64 -15.70 23.21 2.99
CA CYS A 64 -16.90 22.78 3.70
C CYS A 64 -17.65 21.71 2.89
N ILE A 65 -17.90 20.56 3.51
CA ILE A 65 -18.75 19.52 2.98
C ILE A 65 -20.17 19.72 3.51
N GLN A 66 -21.17 19.66 2.62
CA GLN A 66 -22.58 19.86 2.97
C GLN A 66 -23.43 18.74 2.39
N LEU A 67 -24.38 18.25 3.19
CA LEU A 67 -25.36 17.25 2.79
C LEU A 67 -26.76 17.82 3.06
N GLY A 68 -27.63 17.81 2.05
CA GLY A 68 -29.00 18.30 2.14
C GLY A 68 -30.01 17.20 1.82
N ALA A 69 -31.11 17.17 2.57
CA ALA A 69 -32.13 16.11 2.48
C ALA A 69 -33.05 16.24 1.25
N CYS A 70 -33.28 17.47 0.76
CA CYS A 70 -34.20 17.75 -0.34
C CYS A 70 -33.63 18.85 -1.24
N SER A 71 -34.04 18.86 -2.50
CA SER A 71 -33.72 19.94 -3.43
C SER A 71 -34.61 21.16 -3.19
N ILE A 72 -34.30 22.26 -3.87
CA ILE A 72 -35.06 23.50 -3.72
C ILE A 72 -36.51 23.31 -4.20
N GLY A 73 -37.48 23.59 -3.33
CA GLY A 73 -38.90 23.44 -3.63
C GLY A 73 -39.50 22.06 -3.37
N GLU A 74 -38.72 21.10 -2.88
CA GLU A 74 -39.21 19.79 -2.45
C GLU A 74 -39.51 19.77 -0.94
N THR A 75 -40.43 18.91 -0.53
CA THR A 75 -40.78 18.68 0.87
C THR A 75 -40.51 17.23 1.24
N LEU A 76 -40.08 17.01 2.48
CA LEU A 76 -39.86 15.67 3.03
C LEU A 76 -41.10 14.78 2.87
N PRO A 77 -40.92 13.45 2.74
CA PRO A 77 -42.03 12.54 2.52
C PRO A 77 -42.92 12.44 3.76
N PHE A 78 -44.17 12.91 3.65
CA PHE A 78 -45.20 12.78 4.69
C PHE A 78 -46.27 11.73 4.36
N HIS A 79 -46.19 11.10 3.18
CA HIS A 79 -47.29 10.30 2.61
C HIS A 79 -47.38 8.87 3.17
N CYS A 80 -46.30 8.32 3.73
CA CYS A 80 -46.28 6.97 4.28
C CYS A 80 -46.18 7.04 5.82
N PRO A 81 -47.22 6.66 6.57
CA PRO A 81 -47.21 6.72 8.04
C PRO A 81 -46.24 5.72 8.69
N ASP A 82 -45.79 4.72 7.93
CA ASP A 82 -44.87 3.69 8.37
C ASP A 82 -43.39 4.06 8.23
N LEU A 83 -43.09 5.17 7.54
CA LEU A 83 -41.73 5.71 7.38
C LEU A 83 -41.43 6.72 8.50
N PRO A 84 -40.17 6.77 8.99
CA PRO A 84 -39.78 7.75 9.98
C PRO A 84 -39.80 9.18 9.40
N ALA A 85 -40.20 10.16 10.21
CA ALA A 85 -40.21 11.57 9.80
C ALA A 85 -38.80 12.11 9.48
N ASP A 86 -37.77 11.57 10.14
CA ASP A 86 -36.37 11.94 9.95
C ASP A 86 -35.63 10.94 9.04
N LEU A 87 -36.28 10.55 7.93
CA LEU A 87 -35.81 9.51 7.02
C LEU A 87 -34.39 9.73 6.50
N PHE A 88 -34.02 10.97 6.20
CA PHE A 88 -32.68 11.30 5.71
C PHE A 88 -31.62 11.00 6.77
N THR A 89 -31.83 11.44 8.01
CA THR A 89 -30.92 11.18 9.12
C THR A 89 -30.84 9.68 9.44
N CYS A 90 -31.97 8.96 9.39
CA CYS A 90 -32.00 7.50 9.51
C CYS A 90 -31.18 6.80 8.41
N CYS A 91 -31.27 7.24 7.15
CA CYS A 91 -30.44 6.71 6.07
C CYS A 91 -28.95 6.89 6.36
N LEU A 92 -28.55 8.03 6.94
CA LEU A 92 -27.15 8.34 7.23
C LEU A 92 -26.57 7.55 8.41
N ILE A 93 -27.33 7.42 9.50
CA ILE A 93 -26.85 6.89 10.79
C ILE A 93 -27.20 5.40 10.98
N THR A 94 -28.34 4.95 10.46
CA THR A 94 -28.82 3.56 10.57
C THR A 94 -29.16 2.99 9.18
N PRO A 95 -28.19 2.91 8.26
CA PRO A 95 -28.45 2.54 6.87
C PRO A 95 -29.03 1.12 6.73
N ILE A 96 -28.55 0.15 7.51
CA ILE A 96 -29.00 -1.24 7.42
C ILE A 96 -30.47 -1.35 7.84
N GLN A 97 -30.82 -0.84 9.02
CA GLN A 97 -32.20 -0.85 9.52
C GLN A 97 -33.14 -0.11 8.58
N THR A 98 -32.73 1.07 8.10
CA THR A 98 -33.54 1.90 7.19
C THR A 98 -33.76 1.21 5.85
N SER A 99 -32.72 0.57 5.30
CA SER A 99 -32.83 -0.18 4.04
C SER A 99 -33.77 -1.38 4.18
N LEU A 100 -33.68 -2.13 5.28
CA LEU A 100 -34.55 -3.28 5.56
C LEU A 100 -36.01 -2.83 5.74
N LEU A 101 -36.25 -1.78 6.51
CA LEU A 101 -37.58 -1.21 6.71
C LEU A 101 -38.23 -0.81 5.38
N CYS A 102 -37.51 -0.03 4.56
CA CYS A 102 -38.02 0.42 3.27
C CYS A 102 -38.28 -0.75 2.33
N HIS A 103 -37.40 -1.77 2.32
CA HIS A 103 -37.58 -2.96 1.50
C HIS A 103 -38.78 -3.81 1.93
N MET A 104 -38.97 -4.01 3.24
CA MET A 104 -40.15 -4.70 3.80
C MET A 104 -41.46 -3.98 3.48
N LEU A 105 -41.44 -2.65 3.44
CA LEU A 105 -42.58 -1.82 3.04
C LEU A 105 -42.89 -1.95 1.55
N LYS A 106 -41.88 -1.90 0.68
CA LYS A 106 -42.05 -2.14 -0.76
C LYS A 106 -42.66 -3.50 -1.07
N LEU A 107 -42.22 -4.54 -0.37
CA LEU A 107 -42.74 -5.90 -0.51
C LEU A 107 -44.11 -6.12 0.17
N GLY A 108 -44.58 -5.17 0.98
CA GLY A 108 -45.83 -5.30 1.75
C GLY A 108 -45.78 -6.39 2.83
N VAL A 109 -44.59 -6.79 3.27
CA VAL A 109 -44.39 -7.90 4.23
C VAL A 109 -44.23 -7.42 5.67
N LYS A 110 -44.10 -6.11 5.93
CA LYS A 110 -43.90 -5.54 7.27
C LYS A 110 -44.92 -6.06 8.30
N SER A 111 -46.19 -6.22 7.91
CA SER A 111 -47.27 -6.72 8.77
C SER A 111 -47.10 -8.18 9.22
N ARG A 112 -46.20 -8.95 8.60
CA ARG A 112 -45.94 -10.36 8.94
C ARG A 112 -44.93 -10.53 10.08
N PHE A 113 -44.25 -9.45 10.48
CA PHE A 113 -43.18 -9.49 11.48
C PHE A 113 -43.55 -8.66 12.72
N PRO A 114 -42.97 -8.96 13.90
CA PRO A 114 -43.10 -8.12 15.10
C PRO A 114 -42.59 -6.69 14.85
N GLN A 115 -43.19 -5.72 15.54
CA GLN A 115 -42.90 -4.29 15.34
C GLN A 115 -41.43 -3.91 15.66
N ASN A 116 -40.74 -4.69 16.50
CA ASN A 116 -39.36 -4.44 16.94
C ASN A 116 -38.30 -5.28 16.19
N ILE A 117 -38.71 -6.08 15.20
CA ILE A 117 -37.78 -7.05 14.55
C ILE A 117 -36.56 -6.38 13.89
N ILE A 118 -36.70 -5.11 13.50
CA ILE A 118 -35.65 -4.32 12.85
C ILE A 118 -34.61 -3.85 13.86
N ASP A 119 -35.02 -3.64 15.11
CA ASP A 119 -34.12 -3.25 16.20
C ASP A 119 -33.44 -4.48 16.82
N ASP A 120 -34.10 -5.64 16.77
CA ASP A 120 -33.64 -6.90 17.37
C ASP A 120 -32.92 -7.84 16.37
N ILE A 121 -32.30 -7.30 15.31
CA ILE A 121 -31.54 -8.12 14.35
C ILE A 121 -30.36 -8.79 15.09
N PRO A 122 -30.20 -10.12 15.01
CA PRO A 122 -29.14 -10.82 15.74
C PRO A 122 -27.76 -10.39 15.27
N GLY A 123 -26.92 -10.02 16.22
CA GLY A 123 -25.50 -9.82 15.99
C GLY A 123 -24.98 -8.47 16.42
N VAL A 124 -23.73 -8.21 16.01
CA VAL A 124 -23.02 -6.97 16.28
C VAL A 124 -22.43 -6.46 14.97
N LEU A 125 -22.55 -5.16 14.70
CA LEU A 125 -22.07 -4.53 13.46
C LEU A 125 -20.59 -4.76 13.16
N THR A 126 -19.78 -5.02 14.19
CA THR A 126 -18.34 -5.28 14.07
C THR A 126 -18.03 -6.75 13.77
N ASP A 127 -18.90 -7.69 14.15
CA ASP A 127 -18.70 -9.11 13.95
C ASP A 127 -19.39 -9.61 12.67
N ARG A 128 -18.56 -9.79 11.64
CA ARG A 128 -18.96 -10.22 10.30
C ARG A 128 -19.46 -11.66 10.22
N ARG A 129 -19.34 -12.44 11.29
CA ARG A 129 -19.92 -13.78 11.38
C ARG A 129 -21.40 -13.74 11.75
N THR A 130 -21.84 -12.63 12.34
CA THR A 130 -23.25 -12.41 12.69
C THR A 130 -24.00 -11.83 11.50
N LEU A 131 -25.32 -12.09 11.43
CA LEU A 131 -26.17 -11.58 10.36
C LEU A 131 -26.06 -10.06 10.21
N LEU A 132 -26.18 -9.31 11.32
CA LEU A 132 -26.07 -7.86 11.31
C LEU A 132 -24.70 -7.37 10.80
N GLY A 133 -23.61 -8.00 11.24
CA GLY A 133 -22.27 -7.63 10.81
C GLY A 133 -21.96 -8.02 9.37
N GLU A 134 -22.49 -9.14 8.86
CA GLU A 134 -22.36 -9.53 7.46
C GLU A 134 -23.11 -8.54 6.55
N LEU A 135 -24.35 -8.17 6.89
CA LEU A 135 -25.12 -7.15 6.15
C LEU A 135 -24.38 -5.82 6.08
N ASN A 136 -23.85 -5.35 7.22
CA ASN A 136 -23.07 -4.13 7.27
C ASN A 136 -21.81 -4.21 6.40
N TRP A 137 -21.16 -5.38 6.37
CA TRP A 137 -19.96 -5.59 5.55
C TRP A 137 -20.27 -5.64 4.06
N ILE A 138 -21.35 -6.31 3.65
CA ILE A 138 -21.83 -6.33 2.26
C ILE A 138 -22.27 -4.92 1.84
N PHE A 139 -23.03 -4.21 2.67
CA PHE A 139 -23.45 -2.83 2.41
C PHE A 139 -22.26 -1.90 2.19
N THR A 140 -21.24 -2.00 3.06
CA THR A 140 -19.99 -1.25 2.92
C THR A 140 -19.31 -1.57 1.59
N ALA A 141 -19.23 -2.85 1.21
CA ALA A 141 -18.63 -3.28 -0.05
C ALA A 141 -19.39 -2.79 -1.28
N VAL A 142 -20.72 -2.88 -1.27
CA VAL A 142 -21.59 -2.42 -2.37
C VAL A 142 -21.45 -0.90 -2.54
N THR A 143 -21.59 -0.12 -1.47
CA THR A 143 -21.51 1.34 -1.54
C THR A 143 -20.12 1.85 -1.92
N ASP A 144 -19.03 1.27 -1.40
CA ASP A 144 -17.66 1.61 -1.85
C ASP A 144 -17.46 1.29 -3.33
N THR A 145 -18.06 0.20 -3.82
CA THR A 145 -17.93 -0.22 -5.22
C THR A 145 -18.69 0.70 -6.16
N ILE A 146 -19.91 1.11 -5.78
CA ILE A 146 -20.71 2.08 -6.54
C ILE A 146 -19.98 3.43 -6.60
N ALA A 147 -19.42 3.88 -5.47
CA ALA A 147 -18.63 5.10 -5.42
C ALA A 147 -17.41 5.02 -6.35
N TRP A 148 -16.69 3.90 -6.34
CA TRP A 148 -15.52 3.69 -7.20
C TRP A 148 -15.85 3.69 -8.69
N SER A 149 -16.98 3.10 -9.10
CA SER A 149 -17.37 3.03 -10.51
C SER A 149 -17.95 4.34 -11.06
N CYS A 150 -18.55 5.17 -10.20
CA CYS A 150 -19.29 6.35 -10.63
C CYS A 150 -18.54 7.67 -10.39
N LEU A 151 -17.61 7.72 -9.42
CA LEU A 151 -16.89 8.93 -9.06
C LEU A 151 -15.54 9.01 -9.76
N ASN A 152 -15.07 10.24 -9.98
CA ASN A 152 -13.69 10.45 -10.39
C ASN A 152 -12.72 10.13 -9.24
N MET A 153 -11.47 9.87 -9.61
CA MET A 153 -10.43 9.42 -8.69
C MET A 153 -10.19 10.40 -7.52
N ASP A 154 -10.16 11.70 -7.80
CA ASP A 154 -9.88 12.74 -6.80
C ASP A 154 -11.03 12.89 -5.79
N THR A 155 -12.28 12.88 -6.25
CA THR A 155 -13.45 12.99 -5.35
C THR A 155 -13.60 11.73 -4.52
N PHE A 156 -13.36 10.56 -5.13
CA PHE A 156 -13.37 9.29 -4.40
C PHE A 156 -12.34 9.29 -3.26
N GLN A 157 -11.09 9.68 -3.55
CA GLN A 157 -10.04 9.79 -2.53
C GLN A 157 -10.40 10.76 -1.41
N LYS A 158 -10.87 11.96 -1.77
CA LYS A 158 -11.23 13.00 -0.81
C LYS A 158 -12.40 12.58 0.10
N LEU A 159 -13.43 11.93 -0.44
CA LEU A 159 -14.66 11.64 0.31
C LEU A 159 -14.67 10.25 0.96
N PHE A 160 -14.09 9.23 0.33
CA PHE A 160 -14.17 7.84 0.78
C PHE A 160 -12.88 7.30 1.41
N ARG A 161 -11.75 8.03 1.37
CA ARG A 161 -10.45 7.56 1.88
C ARG A 161 -9.77 8.49 2.88
N GLN A 162 -10.00 9.79 2.81
CA GLN A 162 -9.32 10.77 3.68
C GLN A 162 -9.72 10.66 5.16
N ASP A 163 -11.02 10.51 5.43
CA ASP A 163 -11.57 10.46 6.79
C ASP A 163 -12.61 9.34 6.90
N LEU A 164 -12.52 8.52 7.95
CA LEU A 164 -13.38 7.37 8.17
C LEU A 164 -14.85 7.76 8.39
N LEU A 165 -15.11 8.85 9.11
CA LEU A 165 -16.45 9.34 9.39
C LEU A 165 -17.09 9.89 8.11
N ILE A 166 -16.35 10.73 7.38
CA ILE A 166 -16.81 11.28 6.10
C ILE A 166 -17.12 10.14 5.11
N ALA A 167 -16.22 9.16 5.01
CA ALA A 167 -16.43 7.99 4.17
C ALA A 167 -17.68 7.20 4.57
N SER A 168 -17.91 7.00 5.88
CA SER A 168 -19.12 6.34 6.36
C SER A 168 -20.38 7.12 6.02
N LEU A 169 -20.38 8.44 6.20
CA LEU A 169 -21.51 9.30 5.86
C LEU A 169 -21.81 9.28 4.37
N PHE A 170 -20.79 9.33 3.51
CA PHE A 170 -21.00 9.30 2.06
C PHE A 170 -21.48 7.94 1.54
N ARG A 171 -21.03 6.82 2.13
CA ARG A 171 -21.62 5.49 1.83
C ARG A 171 -23.11 5.48 2.13
N SER A 172 -23.48 5.94 3.32
CA SER A 172 -24.87 6.05 3.73
C SER A 172 -25.65 7.09 2.92
N PHE A 173 -24.99 8.13 2.42
CA PHE A 173 -25.60 9.11 1.52
C PHE A 173 -25.95 8.52 0.16
N LEU A 174 -25.18 7.55 -0.36
CA LEU A 174 -25.56 6.82 -1.57
C LEU A 174 -26.87 6.04 -1.38
N LEU A 175 -27.07 5.48 -0.18
CA LEU A 175 -28.35 4.85 0.18
C LEU A 175 -29.46 5.90 0.28
N ALA A 176 -29.19 7.05 0.90
CA ALA A 176 -30.16 8.15 1.00
C ALA A 176 -30.59 8.65 -0.39
N GLN A 177 -29.67 8.77 -1.36
CA GLN A 177 -30.00 9.10 -2.75
C GLN A 177 -31.03 8.15 -3.35
N ARG A 178 -30.92 6.86 -3.04
CA ARG A 178 -31.82 5.85 -3.56
C ARG A 178 -33.19 5.90 -2.86
N ILE A 179 -33.21 5.82 -1.53
CA ILE A 179 -34.45 5.74 -0.74
C ILE A 179 -35.27 7.03 -0.84
N MET A 180 -34.62 8.19 -0.78
CA MET A 180 -35.32 9.47 -0.86
C MET A 180 -35.93 9.68 -2.25
N LEU A 181 -35.22 9.27 -3.32
CA LEU A 181 -35.72 9.40 -4.69
C LEU A 181 -36.97 8.55 -4.93
N GLU A 182 -37.01 7.33 -4.39
CA GLU A 182 -38.19 6.46 -4.45
C GLU A 182 -39.41 7.07 -3.73
N ASN A 183 -39.18 7.98 -2.79
CA ASN A 183 -40.20 8.74 -2.08
C ASN A 183 -40.40 10.15 -2.66
N GLY A 184 -39.85 10.44 -3.85
CA GLY A 184 -40.03 11.70 -4.58
C GLY A 184 -39.17 12.86 -4.10
N CYS A 185 -38.09 12.61 -3.37
CA CYS A 185 -37.15 13.63 -2.86
C CYS A 185 -35.74 13.43 -3.42
N HIS A 186 -35.09 14.53 -3.85
CA HIS A 186 -33.72 14.52 -4.33
C HIS A 186 -32.78 15.07 -3.25
N VAL A 187 -31.90 14.22 -2.73
CA VAL A 187 -30.84 14.65 -1.82
C VAL A 187 -29.74 15.39 -2.59
N VAL A 188 -29.11 16.36 -1.95
CA VAL A 188 -28.07 17.20 -2.54
C VAL A 188 -26.79 17.13 -1.71
N SER A 189 -25.63 17.21 -2.36
CA SER A 189 -24.33 17.28 -1.67
C SER A 189 -23.44 18.33 -2.29
N ASN A 190 -22.52 18.88 -1.48
CA ASN A 190 -21.39 19.67 -1.93
C ASN A 190 -20.12 19.02 -1.35
N PRO A 191 -19.23 18.40 -2.16
CA PRO A 191 -19.24 18.32 -3.63
C PRO A 191 -20.44 17.59 -4.23
N GLU A 192 -20.87 17.99 -5.42
CA GLU A 192 -21.98 17.35 -6.14
C GLU A 192 -21.55 15.96 -6.64
N LEU A 193 -22.38 14.96 -6.35
CA LEU A 193 -22.16 13.59 -6.77
C LEU A 193 -23.11 13.24 -7.94
N PRO A 194 -22.65 12.46 -8.93
CA PRO A 194 -23.53 11.93 -9.95
C PRO A 194 -24.60 11.04 -9.31
N SER A 195 -25.76 10.96 -9.95
CA SER A 195 -26.86 10.15 -9.45
C SER A 195 -26.51 8.66 -9.56
N VAL A 196 -26.51 7.94 -8.42
CA VAL A 196 -26.14 6.51 -8.37
C VAL A 196 -27.32 5.57 -8.13
N HIS A 197 -28.55 6.08 -8.14
CA HIS A 197 -29.76 5.33 -7.75
C HIS A 197 -30.02 4.10 -8.63
N ALA A 198 -29.72 4.17 -9.94
CA ALA A 198 -30.00 3.12 -10.92
C ALA A 198 -28.84 2.11 -11.10
N HIS A 199 -27.82 2.15 -10.24
CA HIS A 199 -26.66 1.30 -10.39
C HIS A 199 -26.99 -0.19 -10.15
N PRO A 200 -26.58 -1.15 -11.02
CA PRO A 200 -26.98 -2.56 -10.92
C PRO A 200 -26.66 -3.27 -9.58
N LEU A 201 -25.59 -2.85 -8.89
CA LEU A 201 -25.25 -3.40 -7.57
C LEU A 201 -26.33 -3.15 -6.49
N TRP A 202 -27.24 -2.22 -6.71
CA TRP A 202 -28.39 -2.03 -5.83
C TRP A 202 -29.40 -3.20 -5.94
N GLU A 203 -29.55 -3.81 -7.11
CA GLU A 203 -30.37 -5.02 -7.27
C GLU A 203 -29.78 -6.19 -6.48
N TYR A 204 -28.44 -6.25 -6.43
CA TYR A 204 -27.75 -7.22 -5.59
C TYR A 204 -28.01 -6.96 -4.10
N TRP A 205 -27.98 -5.70 -3.67
CA TRP A 205 -28.31 -5.34 -2.29
C TRP A 205 -29.75 -5.75 -1.94
N ASP A 206 -30.70 -5.58 -2.85
CA ASP A 206 -32.09 -6.00 -2.65
C ASP A 206 -32.20 -7.52 -2.49
N TYR A 207 -31.47 -8.30 -3.30
CA TYR A 207 -31.39 -9.75 -3.16
C TYR A 207 -30.84 -10.19 -1.80
N VAL A 208 -29.83 -9.48 -1.28
CA VAL A 208 -29.28 -9.73 0.07
C VAL A 208 -30.30 -9.42 1.16
N LEU A 209 -31.07 -8.33 1.00
CA LEU A 209 -32.17 -8.01 1.91
C LEU A 209 -33.29 -9.06 1.84
N ASP A 210 -33.64 -9.57 0.66
CA ASP A 210 -34.62 -10.66 0.51
C ASP A 210 -34.19 -11.93 1.25
N LEU A 211 -32.92 -12.32 1.10
CA LEU A 211 -32.35 -13.46 1.82
C LEU A 211 -32.38 -13.23 3.34
N CYS A 212 -32.07 -12.02 3.79
CA CYS A 212 -32.16 -11.65 5.20
C CYS A 212 -33.59 -11.78 5.72
N ILE A 213 -34.58 -11.24 5.00
CA ILE A 213 -35.99 -11.33 5.40
C ILE A 213 -36.46 -12.78 5.45
N ALA A 214 -36.08 -13.60 4.47
CA ALA A 214 -36.39 -15.03 4.45
C ALA A 214 -35.76 -15.77 5.64
N ASN A 215 -34.50 -15.45 5.96
CA ASN A 215 -33.82 -15.97 7.13
C ASN A 215 -34.56 -15.57 8.41
N MET A 216 -34.85 -14.28 8.59
CA MET A 216 -35.61 -13.77 9.75
C MET A 216 -36.99 -14.42 9.86
N TYR A 217 -37.67 -14.69 8.75
CA TYR A 217 -38.95 -15.40 8.75
C TYR A 217 -38.80 -16.84 9.26
N ASN A 218 -37.75 -17.55 8.83
CA ASN A 218 -37.43 -18.89 9.33
C ASN A 218 -37.08 -18.89 10.82
N LEU A 219 -36.48 -17.80 11.33
CA LEU A 219 -36.18 -17.64 12.77
C LEU A 219 -37.44 -17.48 13.62
N LEU A 220 -38.47 -16.85 13.08
CA LEU A 220 -39.75 -16.64 13.75
C LEU A 220 -40.66 -17.87 13.70
N GLN A 221 -40.36 -18.85 12.84
CA GLN A 221 -41.09 -20.10 12.80
C GLN A 221 -40.66 -21.01 13.96
N PRO A 222 -41.60 -21.55 14.76
CA PRO A 222 -41.26 -22.51 15.80
C PRO A 222 -40.66 -23.77 15.15
N LYS A 223 -39.38 -24.06 15.42
CA LYS A 223 -38.76 -25.33 15.05
C LYS A 223 -39.54 -26.47 15.72
N ALA A 224 -40.23 -27.29 14.93
CA ALA A 224 -41.15 -28.32 15.40
C ALA A 224 -40.53 -29.47 16.22
N ASN A 225 -39.25 -29.40 16.63
CA ASN A 225 -38.51 -30.57 17.11
C ASN A 225 -37.75 -30.45 18.43
N ILE A 226 -37.93 -29.43 19.28
CA ILE A 226 -37.42 -29.50 20.66
C ILE A 226 -38.31 -28.73 21.63
N VAL A 227 -39.34 -29.39 22.20
CA VAL A 227 -39.63 -29.34 23.65
C VAL A 227 -40.37 -30.62 24.05
N HIS A 228 -39.65 -31.63 24.55
CA HIS A 228 -40.26 -32.56 25.49
C HIS A 228 -40.42 -31.80 26.81
N PHE A 229 -41.64 -31.34 27.12
CA PHE A 229 -41.95 -30.91 28.48
C PHE A 229 -41.92 -32.15 29.38
N THR A 230 -40.82 -32.39 30.08
CA THR A 230 -40.87 -33.25 31.26
C THR A 230 -41.69 -32.52 32.32
N ARG A 231 -42.79 -33.17 32.68
CA ARG A 231 -43.86 -32.71 33.55
C ARG A 231 -43.39 -32.55 35.00
N THR A 232 -42.56 -31.56 35.30
CA THR A 232 -42.25 -31.12 36.67
C THR A 232 -41.62 -29.73 36.59
N ASP A 233 -42.18 -28.80 37.36
CA ASP A 233 -41.62 -27.48 37.73
C ASP A 233 -41.92 -26.28 36.82
N CYS A 234 -43.17 -25.80 36.87
CA CYS A 234 -43.48 -24.36 36.94
C CYS A 234 -44.96 -24.12 37.32
N TYR A 235 -45.22 -24.02 38.62
CA TYR A 235 -46.41 -23.33 39.11
C TYR A 235 -46.19 -21.82 38.98
N VAL A 236 -46.82 -21.20 37.99
CA VAL A 236 -47.12 -19.76 38.02
C VAL A 236 -48.64 -19.61 37.88
N GLY A 237 -49.26 -19.20 38.98
CA GLY A 237 -50.68 -18.89 39.03
C GLY A 237 -51.00 -17.60 38.27
N THR A 238 -52.23 -17.56 37.76
CA THR A 238 -52.96 -16.50 37.05
C THR A 238 -52.96 -16.53 35.50
N PRO A 239 -54.12 -16.30 34.83
CA PRO A 239 -54.32 -16.67 33.43
C PRO A 239 -54.13 -15.53 32.41
N SER A 240 -53.66 -14.34 32.79
CA SER A 240 -53.79 -13.13 31.95
C SER A 240 -52.51 -12.63 31.25
N LEU A 241 -51.37 -13.32 31.32
CA LEU A 241 -50.08 -12.86 30.73
C LEU A 241 -49.37 -13.94 29.87
N ARG A 242 -50.09 -14.93 29.36
CA ARG A 242 -49.49 -16.12 28.73
C ARG A 242 -49.04 -15.99 27.26
N HIS A 243 -49.39 -14.94 26.54
CA HIS A 243 -49.06 -14.86 25.10
C HIS A 243 -47.77 -14.10 24.78
N ASN A 244 -47.39 -13.09 25.58
CA ASN A 244 -46.22 -12.27 25.27
C ASN A 244 -44.94 -12.75 25.97
N CYS A 245 -45.04 -13.31 27.19
CA CYS A 245 -43.85 -13.64 27.99
C CYS A 245 -43.15 -14.94 27.54
N THR A 246 -43.89 -15.90 27.01
CA THR A 246 -43.36 -17.15 26.44
C THR A 246 -42.82 -16.96 25.03
N TYR A 247 -43.45 -16.11 24.22
CA TYR A 247 -43.00 -15.79 22.86
C TYR A 247 -41.67 -15.01 22.89
N PHE A 248 -41.53 -14.05 23.80
CA PHE A 248 -40.30 -13.28 23.98
C PHE A 248 -39.13 -14.15 24.45
N MET A 249 -39.38 -15.07 25.40
CA MET A 249 -38.34 -15.98 25.91
C MET A 249 -37.97 -17.07 24.89
N LEU A 250 -38.92 -17.54 24.08
CA LEU A 250 -38.65 -18.43 22.94
C LEU A 250 -37.87 -17.72 21.82
N ILE A 251 -38.14 -16.43 21.57
CA ILE A 251 -37.39 -15.61 20.61
C ILE A 251 -35.96 -15.40 21.12
N GLU A 252 -35.74 -15.03 22.38
CA GLU A 252 -34.39 -14.89 22.95
C GLU A 252 -33.59 -16.19 22.94
N LEU A 253 -34.19 -17.33 23.31
CA LEU A 253 -33.52 -18.63 23.22
C LEU A 253 -33.24 -19.06 21.77
N SER A 254 -34.13 -18.72 20.83
CA SER A 254 -33.94 -19.05 19.41
C SER A 254 -32.91 -18.15 18.73
N LEU A 255 -32.82 -16.88 19.14
CA LEU A 255 -31.78 -15.93 18.71
C LEU A 255 -30.40 -16.31 19.26
N ASN A 256 -30.31 -16.76 20.51
CA ASN A 256 -29.06 -17.25 21.09
C ASN A 256 -28.60 -18.58 20.45
N ALA A 257 -29.53 -19.45 20.06
CA ALA A 257 -29.23 -20.72 19.37
C ALA A 257 -28.72 -20.56 17.92
N LEU A 258 -28.76 -19.34 17.35
CA LEU A 258 -28.18 -19.03 16.04
C LEU A 258 -26.65 -18.96 16.04
N THR A 259 -26.04 -18.92 17.22
CA THR A 259 -24.59 -18.91 17.33
C THR A 259 -23.95 -20.23 16.85
N GLU A 260 -24.73 -21.32 16.69
CA GLU A 260 -24.17 -22.65 16.38
C GLU A 260 -24.87 -23.51 15.30
N SER A 261 -25.99 -23.10 14.65
CA SER A 261 -26.60 -23.97 13.61
C SER A 261 -27.19 -23.26 12.37
N GLU A 262 -26.64 -23.65 11.20
CA GLU A 262 -27.15 -23.49 9.82
C GLU A 262 -27.52 -22.06 9.35
N TYR A 263 -26.61 -21.10 9.52
CA TYR A 263 -26.66 -19.86 8.74
C TYR A 263 -25.99 -20.07 7.37
N ALA A 264 -26.74 -19.94 6.28
CA ALA A 264 -26.20 -19.95 4.92
C ALA A 264 -25.68 -18.55 4.57
N TYR A 265 -24.36 -18.38 4.65
CA TYR A 265 -23.67 -17.13 4.30
C TYR A 265 -23.97 -16.68 2.86
N SER A 266 -23.92 -15.36 2.64
CA SER A 266 -24.11 -14.79 1.31
C SER A 266 -22.96 -15.19 0.38
N TRP A 267 -23.32 -15.56 -0.86
CA TRP A 267 -22.36 -15.90 -1.91
C TRP A 267 -21.70 -14.66 -2.54
N PHE A 268 -22.08 -13.45 -2.11
CA PHE A 268 -21.62 -12.17 -2.66
C PHE A 268 -20.12 -12.11 -2.90
N PHE A 269 -19.33 -12.31 -1.86
CA PHE A 269 -17.88 -12.15 -1.98
C PHE A 269 -17.27 -13.22 -2.91
N ILE A 270 -17.85 -14.42 -2.99
CA ILE A 270 -17.40 -15.48 -3.88
C ILE A 270 -17.70 -15.12 -5.34
N GLU A 271 -18.91 -14.64 -5.62
CA GLU A 271 -19.35 -14.22 -6.94
C GLU A 271 -18.56 -13.01 -7.44
N GLN A 272 -18.30 -12.02 -6.59
CA GLN A 272 -17.51 -10.84 -6.93
C GLN A 272 -16.04 -11.19 -7.18
N LEU A 273 -15.43 -12.09 -6.39
CA LEU A 273 -14.09 -12.59 -6.68
C LEU A 273 -14.03 -13.37 -8.00
N GLN A 274 -15.08 -14.13 -8.32
CA GLN A 274 -15.16 -14.84 -9.60
C GLN A 274 -15.32 -13.87 -10.78
N ALA A 275 -16.13 -12.83 -10.64
CA ALA A 275 -16.26 -11.77 -11.64
C ALA A 275 -14.91 -11.04 -11.87
N PHE A 276 -14.18 -10.74 -10.79
CA PHE A 276 -12.83 -10.17 -10.88
C PHE A 276 -11.84 -11.11 -11.59
N GLU A 277 -11.92 -12.41 -11.31
CA GLU A 277 -11.10 -13.42 -11.98
C GLU A 277 -11.41 -13.54 -13.48
N VAL A 278 -12.69 -13.45 -13.86
CA VAL A 278 -13.11 -13.42 -15.27
C VAL A 278 -12.60 -12.14 -15.94
N TRP A 279 -12.71 -10.99 -15.28
CA TRP A 279 -12.18 -9.73 -15.78
C TRP A 279 -10.67 -9.81 -16.05
N LEU A 280 -9.89 -10.41 -15.15
CA LEU A 280 -8.45 -10.66 -15.33
C LEU A 280 -8.11 -11.56 -16.53
N LYS A 281 -9.04 -12.37 -17.03
CA LYS A 281 -8.82 -13.26 -18.17
C LYS A 281 -9.13 -12.60 -19.52
N PHE A 282 -10.10 -11.67 -19.57
CA PHE A 282 -10.66 -11.20 -20.84
C PHE A 282 -10.62 -9.67 -21.06
N SER A 283 -10.37 -8.87 -20.02
CA SER A 283 -10.57 -7.41 -20.08
C SER A 283 -9.31 -6.59 -19.81
N VAL A 284 -8.13 -7.21 -19.89
CA VAL A 284 -6.84 -6.57 -19.55
C VAL A 284 -6.46 -5.46 -20.54
N ASP A 285 -6.83 -5.60 -21.81
CA ASP A 285 -6.37 -4.71 -22.89
C ASP A 285 -6.90 -3.27 -22.77
N LYS A 286 -7.96 -3.05 -21.99
CA LYS A 286 -8.60 -1.74 -21.85
C LYS A 286 -7.90 -0.82 -20.83
N GLN A 287 -7.03 -1.34 -19.97
CA GLN A 287 -6.40 -0.61 -18.86
C GLN A 287 -7.38 0.18 -17.98
N GLU A 288 -8.64 -0.26 -17.90
CA GLU A 288 -9.65 0.33 -17.03
C GLU A 288 -9.69 -0.47 -15.72
N PRO A 289 -9.77 0.19 -14.55
CA PRO A 289 -9.81 -0.53 -13.29
C PRO A 289 -11.12 -1.35 -13.20
N PRO A 290 -11.05 -2.63 -12.78
CA PRO A 290 -12.24 -3.44 -12.58
C PRO A 290 -13.11 -2.86 -11.48
N GLN A 291 -14.42 -2.90 -11.70
CA GLN A 291 -15.37 -2.46 -10.70
C GLN A 291 -15.23 -3.23 -9.38
N GLN A 292 -14.86 -4.52 -9.41
CA GLN A 292 -14.78 -5.37 -8.21
C GLN A 292 -13.56 -5.05 -7.31
N LEU A 293 -12.67 -4.14 -7.70
CA LEU A 293 -11.44 -3.86 -6.97
C LEU A 293 -11.66 -3.45 -5.49
N PRO A 294 -12.65 -2.59 -5.13
CA PRO A 294 -12.97 -2.31 -3.74
C PRO A 294 -13.52 -3.52 -2.98
N VAL A 295 -14.24 -4.42 -3.66
CA VAL A 295 -14.73 -5.66 -3.05
C VAL A 295 -13.55 -6.57 -2.67
N VAL A 296 -12.54 -6.69 -3.54
CA VAL A 296 -11.32 -7.46 -3.23
C VAL A 296 -10.68 -6.96 -1.93
N LEU A 297 -10.58 -5.63 -1.76
CA LEU A 297 -10.08 -5.01 -0.53
C LEU A 297 -10.93 -5.38 0.70
N GLN A 298 -12.26 -5.38 0.57
CA GLN A 298 -13.15 -5.83 1.66
C GLN A 298 -12.93 -7.31 2.00
N VAL A 299 -12.70 -8.17 1.00
CA VAL A 299 -12.44 -9.61 1.20
C VAL A 299 -11.09 -9.87 1.88
N LEU A 300 -10.06 -9.03 1.67
CA LEU A 300 -8.78 -9.16 2.37
C LEU A 300 -8.93 -9.12 3.90
N LEU A 301 -9.96 -8.42 4.39
CA LEU A 301 -10.28 -8.34 5.80
C LEU A 301 -10.93 -9.64 6.34
N SER A 302 -11.45 -10.51 5.47
CA SER A 302 -11.94 -11.85 5.84
C SER A 302 -10.77 -12.78 6.13
N GLN A 303 -11.00 -13.85 6.90
CA GLN A 303 -10.01 -14.95 7.03
C GLN A 303 -10.23 -16.04 5.98
N ILE A 304 -11.48 -16.33 5.61
CA ILE A 304 -11.87 -17.50 4.80
C ILE A 304 -11.39 -17.38 3.36
N HIS A 305 -11.55 -16.20 2.75
CA HIS A 305 -11.25 -15.97 1.33
C HIS A 305 -9.99 -15.13 1.10
N ARG A 306 -9.19 -14.89 2.15
CA ARG A 306 -8.04 -13.99 2.10
C ARG A 306 -6.97 -14.45 1.12
N VAL A 307 -6.64 -15.74 1.13
CA VAL A 307 -5.60 -16.32 0.27
C VAL A 307 -5.98 -16.08 -1.19
N ARG A 308 -7.19 -16.50 -1.59
CA ARG A 308 -7.71 -16.30 -2.95
C ARG A 308 -7.76 -14.83 -3.36
N ALA A 309 -8.21 -13.94 -2.47
CA ALA A 309 -8.25 -12.51 -2.75
C ALA A 309 -6.85 -11.91 -2.96
N LEU A 310 -5.86 -12.30 -2.16
CA LEU A 310 -4.47 -11.87 -2.35
C LEU A 310 -3.86 -12.42 -3.63
N GLU A 311 -4.13 -13.67 -4.01
CA GLU A 311 -3.65 -14.25 -5.26
C GLU A 311 -4.21 -13.51 -6.49
N LEU A 312 -5.51 -13.19 -6.46
CA LEU A 312 -6.15 -12.40 -7.51
C LEU A 312 -5.60 -10.96 -7.54
N LEU A 313 -5.38 -10.34 -6.37
CA LEU A 313 -4.77 -9.02 -6.29
C LEU A 313 -3.33 -9.03 -6.82
N ALA A 314 -2.54 -10.07 -6.50
CA ALA A 314 -1.20 -10.26 -7.03
C ALA A 314 -1.19 -10.34 -8.56
N ARG A 315 -2.13 -11.08 -9.15
CA ARG A 315 -2.32 -11.14 -10.62
C ARG A 315 -2.72 -9.79 -11.22
N PHE A 316 -3.55 -9.00 -10.51
CA PHE A 316 -3.94 -7.67 -10.95
C PHE A 316 -2.77 -6.68 -10.96
N VAL A 317 -2.00 -6.60 -9.88
CA VAL A 317 -0.83 -5.70 -9.81
C VAL A 317 0.28 -6.10 -10.77
N ASP A 318 0.29 -7.33 -11.27
CA ASP A 318 1.23 -7.78 -12.29
C ASP A 318 0.94 -7.20 -13.68
N LEU A 319 -0.27 -6.70 -13.94
CA LEU A 319 -0.66 -6.10 -15.23
C LEU A 319 0.14 -4.83 -15.57
N GLY A 320 0.78 -4.21 -14.58
CA GLY A 320 1.71 -3.10 -14.78
C GLY A 320 1.49 -1.93 -13.81
N PRO A 321 2.20 -0.81 -14.02
CA PRO A 321 2.19 0.30 -13.07
C PRO A 321 0.81 0.93 -12.83
N TRP A 322 -0.02 1.02 -13.88
CA TRP A 322 -1.37 1.58 -13.79
C TRP A 322 -2.27 0.79 -12.82
N ALA A 323 -2.09 -0.53 -12.73
CA ALA A 323 -2.88 -1.39 -11.85
C ALA A 323 -2.47 -1.22 -10.39
N VAL A 324 -1.17 -1.04 -10.14
CA VAL A 324 -0.66 -0.73 -8.78
C VAL A 324 -1.16 0.63 -8.31
N VAL A 325 -1.08 1.67 -9.16
CA VAL A 325 -1.63 3.00 -8.84
C VAL A 325 -3.13 2.87 -8.55
N SER A 326 -3.88 2.19 -9.41
CA SER A 326 -5.32 1.95 -9.21
C SER A 326 -5.62 1.24 -7.88
N ALA A 327 -4.82 0.25 -7.49
CA ALA A 327 -4.98 -0.45 -6.22
C ALA A 327 -4.66 0.47 -5.02
N LEU A 328 -3.59 1.26 -5.09
CA LEU A 328 -3.25 2.25 -4.06
C LEU A 328 -4.35 3.31 -3.91
N THR A 329 -4.95 3.76 -5.03
CA THR A 329 -6.11 4.65 -5.03
C THR A 329 -7.37 3.99 -4.46
N VAL A 330 -7.59 2.69 -4.69
CA VAL A 330 -8.68 2.00 -3.97
C VAL A 330 -8.40 1.93 -2.47
N GLY A 331 -7.16 2.15 -2.04
CA GLY A 331 -6.76 2.21 -0.64
C GLY A 331 -6.26 0.89 -0.10
N ILE A 332 -5.63 0.04 -0.91
CA ILE A 332 -5.11 -1.28 -0.44
C ILE A 332 -4.02 -1.16 0.62
N PHE A 333 -3.29 -0.03 0.67
CA PHE A 333 -2.04 0.11 1.41
C PHE A 333 -2.15 -0.22 2.91
N PRO A 334 -3.10 0.35 3.69
CA PRO A 334 -3.20 0.05 5.12
C PRO A 334 -3.51 -1.42 5.40
N TYR A 335 -4.20 -2.09 4.47
CA TYR A 335 -4.58 -3.50 4.60
C TYR A 335 -3.38 -4.40 4.37
N VAL A 336 -2.63 -4.19 3.28
CA VAL A 336 -1.44 -5.01 2.99
C VAL A 336 -0.31 -4.76 3.99
N LEU A 337 -0.23 -3.56 4.56
CA LEU A 337 0.68 -3.23 5.66
C LEU A 337 0.34 -4.00 6.94
N LYS A 338 -0.94 -4.01 7.33
CA LYS A 338 -1.41 -4.79 8.48
C LYS A 338 -1.23 -6.30 8.27
N LEU A 339 -1.35 -6.79 7.03
CA LEU A 339 -1.14 -8.20 6.71
C LEU A 339 0.31 -8.66 6.90
N LEU A 340 1.31 -7.77 6.89
CA LEU A 340 2.70 -8.13 7.19
C LEU A 340 2.88 -8.64 8.62
N GLN A 341 2.01 -8.22 9.54
CA GLN A 341 2.01 -8.69 10.92
C GLN A 341 1.36 -10.08 11.07
N CYS A 342 0.72 -10.60 10.01
CA CYS A 342 0.07 -11.91 10.05
C CYS A 342 1.10 -13.03 9.86
N GLY A 343 1.14 -13.99 10.79
CA GLY A 343 2.05 -15.14 10.75
C GLY A 343 1.66 -16.27 9.78
N THR A 344 0.62 -16.10 8.97
CA THR A 344 0.12 -17.15 8.06
C THR A 344 1.06 -17.35 6.87
N ARG A 345 1.65 -18.53 6.75
CA ARG A 345 2.66 -18.84 5.72
C ARG A 345 2.10 -18.82 4.29
N GLU A 346 0.85 -19.24 4.10
CA GLU A 346 0.18 -19.30 2.79
C GLU A 346 0.05 -17.92 2.12
N LEU A 347 0.03 -16.84 2.90
CA LEU A 347 -0.07 -15.47 2.37
C LEU A 347 1.26 -14.96 1.82
N ARG A 348 2.40 -15.56 2.22
CA ARG A 348 3.75 -15.04 1.96
C ARG A 348 4.06 -14.83 0.49
N PRO A 349 3.78 -15.78 -0.43
CA PRO A 349 4.13 -15.59 -1.83
C PRO A 349 3.39 -14.40 -2.45
N ALA A 350 2.07 -14.33 -2.29
CA ALA A 350 1.26 -13.25 -2.85
C ALA A 350 1.54 -11.91 -2.18
N LEU A 351 1.67 -11.87 -0.85
CA LEU A 351 1.91 -10.62 -0.12
C LEU A 351 3.29 -10.03 -0.43
N THR A 352 4.33 -10.85 -0.48
CA THR A 352 5.68 -10.41 -0.85
C THR A 352 5.69 -9.86 -2.28
N PHE A 353 4.99 -10.52 -3.21
CA PHE A 353 4.87 -10.07 -4.59
C PHE A 353 4.16 -8.72 -4.72
N ILE A 354 3.03 -8.54 -4.05
CA ILE A 354 2.29 -7.28 -4.02
C ILE A 354 3.19 -6.15 -3.50
N TRP A 355 3.90 -6.40 -2.39
CA TRP A 355 4.81 -5.40 -1.83
C TRP A 355 5.96 -5.03 -2.76
N ALA A 356 6.59 -5.98 -3.44
CA ALA A 356 7.62 -5.66 -4.42
C ALA A 356 7.10 -4.79 -5.56
N LYS A 357 5.88 -5.04 -6.04
CA LYS A 357 5.24 -4.20 -7.07
C LYS A 357 4.93 -2.80 -6.56
N ILE A 358 4.44 -2.67 -5.32
CA ILE A 358 4.20 -1.36 -4.68
C ILE A 358 5.51 -0.59 -4.53
N LEU A 359 6.55 -1.21 -3.95
CA LEU A 359 7.84 -0.56 -3.70
C LEU A 359 8.57 -0.14 -4.98
N ALA A 360 8.35 -0.87 -6.08
CA ALA A 360 8.92 -0.51 -7.38
C ALA A 360 8.33 0.78 -7.98
N ILE A 361 7.11 1.17 -7.57
CA ILE A 361 6.37 2.29 -8.17
C ILE A 361 6.29 3.48 -7.25
N ASP A 362 6.05 3.25 -5.95
CA ASP A 362 5.92 4.31 -4.96
C ASP A 362 6.98 4.19 -3.86
N PRO A 363 8.08 4.97 -3.95
CA PRO A 363 9.12 5.00 -2.93
C PRO A 363 8.64 5.53 -1.57
N ILE A 364 7.55 6.29 -1.50
CA ILE A 364 7.07 6.90 -0.24
C ILE A 364 6.70 5.81 0.77
N CYS A 365 6.15 4.71 0.27
CA CYS A 365 5.78 3.52 1.04
C CYS A 365 6.94 2.90 1.82
N GLN A 366 8.20 3.16 1.43
CA GLN A 366 9.39 2.64 2.11
C GLN A 366 9.50 3.18 3.55
N HIS A 367 9.17 4.45 3.78
CA HIS A 367 9.28 5.08 5.09
C HIS A 367 8.28 4.48 6.10
N ASP A 368 7.04 4.27 5.66
CA ASP A 368 5.99 3.64 6.47
C ASP A 368 6.36 2.19 6.83
N LEU A 369 6.95 1.47 5.89
CA LEU A 369 7.41 0.09 6.11
C LEU A 369 8.55 0.02 7.15
N VAL A 370 9.47 0.99 7.15
CA VAL A 370 10.53 1.08 8.17
C VAL A 370 9.97 1.45 9.54
N LYS A 371 8.97 2.34 9.57
CA LYS A 371 8.31 2.79 10.81
C LYS A 371 7.57 1.64 11.51
N ASP A 372 6.84 0.83 10.76
CA ASP A 372 6.06 -0.30 11.27
C ASP A 372 6.86 -1.62 11.36
N ASN A 373 8.19 -1.55 11.19
CA ASN A 373 9.09 -2.70 11.22
C ASN A 373 8.75 -3.81 10.21
N GLY A 374 8.12 -3.46 9.08
CA GLY A 374 7.72 -4.39 8.02
C GLY A 374 8.89 -5.09 7.34
N TYR A 375 10.12 -4.55 7.42
CA TYR A 375 11.33 -5.21 6.89
C TYR A 375 11.60 -6.59 7.53
N HIS A 376 11.19 -6.81 8.80
CA HIS A 376 11.33 -8.11 9.45
C HIS A 376 10.55 -9.22 8.74
N TYR A 377 9.43 -8.88 8.12
CA TYR A 377 8.65 -9.85 7.35
C TYR A 377 9.47 -10.42 6.19
N PHE A 378 10.13 -9.55 5.42
CA PHE A 378 10.96 -9.98 4.29
C PHE A 378 12.19 -10.77 4.74
N LEU A 379 12.79 -10.42 5.88
CA LEU A 379 13.86 -11.22 6.49
C LEU A 379 13.39 -12.61 6.88
N GLN A 380 12.19 -12.74 7.45
CA GLN A 380 11.60 -14.03 7.78
C GLN A 380 11.34 -14.88 6.53
N VAL A 381 10.92 -14.26 5.41
CA VAL A 381 10.72 -14.98 4.14
C VAL A 381 12.06 -15.44 3.55
N LEU A 382 13.11 -14.61 3.62
CA LEU A 382 14.46 -15.02 3.18
C LEU A 382 15.03 -16.17 4.01
N ASN A 383 14.82 -16.14 5.32
CA ASN A 383 15.29 -17.18 6.24
C ASN A 383 14.43 -18.47 6.20
N ASP A 384 13.28 -18.46 5.54
CA ASP A 384 12.40 -19.63 5.46
C ASP A 384 13.03 -20.71 4.56
N GLN A 385 13.39 -21.86 5.14
CA GLN A 385 13.97 -22.99 4.42
C GLN A 385 12.95 -23.72 3.53
N THR A 386 11.65 -23.57 3.79
CA THR A 386 10.58 -24.23 3.02
C THR A 386 10.24 -23.49 1.73
N MET A 387 10.64 -22.22 1.61
CA MET A 387 10.38 -21.38 0.44
C MET A 387 11.41 -21.65 -0.67
N SER A 388 10.90 -21.81 -1.89
CA SER A 388 11.75 -21.97 -3.07
C SER A 388 12.67 -20.74 -3.28
N PRO A 389 13.89 -20.91 -3.81
CA PRO A 389 14.78 -19.78 -4.11
C PRO A 389 14.14 -18.71 -5.01
N ARG A 390 13.23 -19.09 -5.91
CA ARG A 390 12.51 -18.14 -6.77
C ARG A 390 11.60 -17.20 -5.98
N MET A 391 10.94 -17.68 -4.93
CA MET A 391 10.07 -16.85 -4.09
C MET A 391 10.88 -15.86 -3.24
N LYS A 392 12.11 -16.22 -2.88
CA LYS A 392 13.03 -15.37 -2.11
C LYS A 392 13.56 -14.17 -2.92
N ILE A 393 13.56 -14.24 -4.25
CA ILE A 393 14.01 -13.13 -5.13
C ILE A 393 13.27 -11.84 -4.77
N VAL A 394 11.95 -11.94 -4.66
CA VAL A 394 11.06 -10.81 -4.42
C VAL A 394 11.33 -10.19 -3.06
N SER A 395 11.61 -11.01 -2.04
CA SER A 395 12.00 -10.53 -0.71
C SER A 395 13.36 -9.85 -0.71
N ALA A 396 14.34 -10.39 -1.45
CA ALA A 396 15.66 -9.76 -1.59
C ALA A 396 15.55 -8.41 -2.29
N PHE A 397 14.77 -8.32 -3.36
CA PHE A 397 14.47 -7.06 -4.05
C PHE A 397 13.76 -6.05 -3.14
N ALA A 398 12.75 -6.49 -2.38
CA ALA A 398 12.05 -5.63 -1.43
C ALA A 398 12.99 -5.09 -0.36
N ILE A 399 13.85 -5.93 0.24
CA ILE A 399 14.85 -5.49 1.23
C ILE A 399 15.83 -4.49 0.62
N PHE A 400 16.30 -4.75 -0.60
CA PHE A 400 17.16 -3.82 -1.31
C PHE A 400 16.52 -2.42 -1.40
N LEU A 401 15.22 -2.30 -1.69
CA LEU A 401 14.58 -1.00 -1.85
C LEU A 401 14.43 -0.23 -0.52
N ILE A 402 14.38 -0.92 0.61
CA ILE A 402 14.07 -0.32 1.92
C ILE A 402 15.30 0.40 2.51
N PRO A 403 15.21 1.69 2.89
CA PRO A 403 16.29 2.43 3.52
C PRO A 403 16.41 2.10 5.02
N ALA A 404 16.70 0.83 5.35
CA ALA A 404 16.77 0.33 6.73
C ALA A 404 18.16 -0.19 7.12
N GLN A 405 19.24 0.40 6.58
CA GLN A 405 20.62 -0.09 6.75
C GLN A 405 20.96 -0.41 8.23
N GLU A 406 20.78 0.53 9.16
CA GLU A 406 21.11 0.31 10.57
C GLU A 406 20.31 -0.84 11.20
N LYS A 407 19.01 -0.94 10.88
CA LYS A 407 18.13 -1.99 11.41
C LYS A 407 18.46 -3.36 10.82
N LEU A 408 18.86 -3.40 9.55
CA LEU A 408 19.28 -4.63 8.86
C LEU A 408 20.62 -5.16 9.40
N VAL A 409 21.56 -4.26 9.71
CA VAL A 409 22.82 -4.59 10.41
C VAL A 409 22.54 -5.23 11.77
N GLN A 410 21.63 -4.65 12.55
CA GLN A 410 21.21 -5.20 13.85
C GLN A 410 20.51 -6.57 13.74
N SER A 411 19.92 -6.88 12.58
CA SER A 411 19.20 -8.13 12.33
C SER A 411 20.09 -9.20 11.68
N ASP A 412 21.42 -9.04 11.71
CA ASP A 412 22.42 -9.95 11.12
C ASP A 412 22.17 -10.31 9.64
N TYR A 413 21.66 -9.34 8.86
CA TYR A 413 21.36 -9.53 7.44
C TYR A 413 22.59 -9.97 6.62
N VAL A 414 23.79 -9.49 6.98
CA VAL A 414 25.06 -9.89 6.33
C VAL A 414 25.27 -11.40 6.43
N SER A 415 25.15 -11.96 7.64
CA SER A 415 25.33 -13.39 7.90
C SER A 415 24.31 -14.23 7.13
N LEU A 416 23.04 -13.80 7.13
CA LEU A 416 21.97 -14.44 6.37
C LEU A 416 22.27 -14.49 4.86
N CYS A 417 22.77 -13.38 4.28
CA CYS A 417 23.12 -13.34 2.86
C CYS A 417 24.28 -14.28 2.53
N ILE A 418 25.31 -14.36 3.38
CA ILE A 418 26.45 -15.26 3.17
C ILE A 418 26.01 -16.72 3.23
N GLU A 419 25.16 -17.09 4.19
CA GLU A 419 24.59 -18.43 4.29
C GLU A 419 23.81 -18.79 3.02
N LEU A 420 22.95 -17.88 2.54
CA LEU A 420 22.19 -18.07 1.31
C LEU A 420 23.10 -18.18 0.09
N LEU A 421 24.10 -17.31 -0.05
CA LEU A 421 25.07 -17.33 -1.16
C LEU A 421 26.02 -18.54 -1.11
N SER A 422 26.04 -19.28 -0.01
CA SER A 422 26.78 -20.54 0.13
C SER A 422 25.94 -21.77 -0.24
N ASN A 423 24.62 -21.63 -0.33
CA ASN A 423 23.72 -22.73 -0.66
C ASN A 423 23.67 -22.97 -2.18
N GLN A 424 23.99 -24.20 -2.61
CA GLN A 424 24.01 -24.58 -4.03
C GLN A 424 22.68 -24.35 -4.76
N GLN A 425 21.53 -24.54 -4.10
CA GLN A 425 20.22 -24.29 -4.71
C GLN A 425 19.98 -22.79 -4.97
N VAL A 426 20.54 -21.93 -4.12
CA VAL A 426 20.47 -20.47 -4.29
C VAL A 426 21.41 -20.03 -5.41
N ILE A 427 22.63 -20.57 -5.47
CA ILE A 427 23.61 -20.27 -6.53
C ILE A 427 23.05 -20.60 -7.93
N GLN A 428 22.27 -21.67 -8.05
CA GLN A 428 21.57 -21.99 -9.30
C GLN A 428 20.52 -20.93 -9.71
N CYS A 429 20.00 -20.18 -8.74
CA CYS A 429 19.05 -19.10 -8.95
C CYS A 429 19.77 -17.75 -9.09
N ARG A 430 20.39 -17.51 -10.25
CA ARG A 430 21.24 -16.33 -10.53
C ARG A 430 20.58 -14.99 -10.20
N MET A 431 19.27 -14.87 -10.40
CA MET A 431 18.50 -13.66 -10.06
C MET A 431 18.48 -13.40 -8.54
N LEU A 432 18.40 -14.45 -7.71
CA LEU A 432 18.48 -14.30 -6.26
C LEU A 432 19.89 -13.85 -5.85
N CYS A 433 20.94 -14.46 -6.43
CA CYS A 433 22.32 -14.03 -6.20
C CYS A 433 22.54 -12.56 -6.54
N LEU A 434 22.03 -12.12 -7.70
CA LEU A 434 22.07 -10.72 -8.12
C LEU A 434 21.47 -9.79 -7.05
N TRP A 435 20.25 -10.07 -6.59
CA TRP A 435 19.59 -9.20 -5.60
C TRP A 435 20.22 -9.26 -4.21
N LEU A 436 20.79 -10.40 -3.81
CA LEU A 436 21.54 -10.50 -2.56
C LEU A 436 22.85 -9.69 -2.63
N LEU A 437 23.57 -9.74 -3.75
CA LEU A 437 24.81 -8.97 -3.96
C LEU A 437 24.53 -7.46 -3.99
N ILE A 438 23.52 -7.03 -4.74
CA ILE A 438 23.11 -5.61 -4.75
C ILE A 438 22.63 -5.16 -3.36
N GLY A 439 21.85 -5.99 -2.67
CA GLY A 439 21.40 -5.74 -1.30
C GLY A 439 22.55 -5.57 -0.31
N LEU A 440 23.59 -6.41 -0.41
CA LEU A 440 24.82 -6.31 0.38
C LEU A 440 25.59 -5.02 0.05
N GLY A 441 25.75 -4.71 -1.25
CA GLY A 441 26.38 -3.47 -1.72
C GLY A 441 25.74 -2.23 -1.12
N ARG A 442 24.41 -2.14 -1.21
CA ARG A 442 23.63 -1.04 -0.62
C ARG A 442 23.69 -1.05 0.90
N LEU A 443 23.75 -2.21 1.56
CA LEU A 443 23.79 -2.29 3.02
C LEU A 443 25.04 -1.60 3.58
N TRP A 444 26.22 -1.91 3.02
CA TRP A 444 27.45 -1.30 3.48
C TRP A 444 27.77 0.03 2.82
N SER A 445 27.16 0.43 1.70
CA SER A 445 27.37 1.77 1.13
C SER A 445 27.14 2.87 2.16
N GLU A 446 28.16 3.69 2.40
CA GLU A 446 28.18 4.80 3.37
C GLU A 446 27.87 4.37 4.83
N CYS A 447 28.05 3.08 5.18
CA CYS A 447 27.75 2.53 6.50
C CYS A 447 28.91 1.72 7.10
N ASP A 448 29.71 2.36 7.95
CA ASP A 448 30.88 1.73 8.60
C ASP A 448 30.52 0.51 9.46
N LYS A 449 29.39 0.55 10.17
CA LYS A 449 28.95 -0.58 11.01
C LYS A 449 28.73 -1.85 10.18
N ALA A 450 28.06 -1.71 9.04
CA ALA A 450 27.83 -2.78 8.08
C ALA A 450 29.14 -3.26 7.46
N ARG A 451 30.02 -2.33 7.08
CA ARG A 451 31.34 -2.63 6.53
C ARG A 451 32.19 -3.47 7.47
N TRP A 452 32.29 -3.07 8.74
CA TRP A 452 33.05 -3.82 9.75
C TRP A 452 32.45 -5.19 10.03
N GLN A 453 31.12 -5.33 9.96
CA GLN A 453 30.47 -6.64 10.03
C GLN A 453 30.82 -7.51 8.82
N ALA A 454 30.85 -6.93 7.61
CA ALA A 454 31.27 -7.60 6.40
C ALA A 454 32.74 -8.08 6.47
N ILE A 455 33.65 -7.28 7.04
CA ILE A 455 35.04 -7.68 7.27
C ILE A 455 35.11 -8.87 8.25
N ARG A 456 34.43 -8.78 9.40
CA ARG A 456 34.42 -9.85 10.43
C ARG A 456 33.85 -11.16 9.90
N ASN A 457 32.83 -11.08 9.06
CA ASN A 457 32.17 -12.24 8.48
C ASN A 457 32.80 -12.70 7.15
N VAL A 458 33.88 -12.03 6.70
CA VAL A 458 34.57 -12.32 5.43
C VAL A 458 33.59 -12.29 4.23
N ALA A 459 32.61 -11.38 4.29
CA ALA A 459 31.54 -11.26 3.32
C ALA A 459 32.03 -10.79 1.94
N TYR A 460 33.07 -9.94 1.94
CA TYR A 460 33.67 -9.40 0.71
C TYR A 460 34.32 -10.50 -0.13
N ASP A 461 35.01 -11.45 0.49
CA ASP A 461 35.59 -12.61 -0.20
C ASP A 461 34.51 -13.48 -0.84
N LYS A 462 33.38 -13.66 -0.13
CA LYS A 462 32.23 -14.37 -0.70
C LYS A 462 31.66 -13.66 -1.93
N ALA A 463 31.71 -12.33 -2.01
CA ALA A 463 31.34 -11.60 -3.21
C ALA A 463 32.37 -11.74 -4.35
N ILE A 464 33.66 -11.89 -4.02
CA ILE A 464 34.75 -12.12 -4.99
C ILE A 464 34.58 -13.44 -5.76
N ASP A 465 33.99 -14.47 -5.13
CA ASP A 465 33.63 -15.74 -5.80
C ASP A 465 32.75 -15.49 -7.04
N PHE A 466 31.82 -14.54 -6.95
CA PHE A 466 30.85 -14.24 -8.01
C PHE A 466 31.40 -13.36 -9.14
N LEU A 467 32.63 -12.85 -9.03
CA LEU A 467 33.31 -12.15 -10.14
C LEU A 467 33.62 -13.08 -11.32
N SER A 468 33.54 -14.40 -11.14
CA SER A 468 33.78 -15.40 -12.18
C SER A 468 32.50 -16.14 -12.57
N ASP A 469 31.31 -15.61 -12.23
CA ASP A 469 30.02 -16.20 -12.61
C ASP A 469 29.82 -16.19 -14.14
N GLU A 470 29.09 -17.16 -14.69
CA GLU A 470 28.79 -17.23 -16.12
C GLU A 470 27.90 -16.06 -16.57
N VAL A 471 27.02 -15.58 -15.69
CA VAL A 471 26.04 -14.53 -15.99
C VAL A 471 26.66 -13.14 -15.74
N PRO A 472 26.76 -12.27 -16.77
CA PRO A 472 27.41 -10.97 -16.62
C PRO A 472 26.70 -10.04 -15.64
N GLU A 473 25.38 -10.15 -15.48
CA GLU A 473 24.62 -9.36 -14.52
C GLU A 473 24.98 -9.70 -13.06
N VAL A 474 25.28 -10.97 -12.78
CA VAL A 474 25.74 -11.40 -11.45
C VAL A 474 27.17 -10.90 -11.20
N ARG A 475 28.05 -10.96 -12.21
CA ARG A 475 29.39 -10.39 -12.13
C ARG A 475 29.33 -8.88 -11.87
N ALA A 476 28.49 -8.15 -12.60
CA ALA A 476 28.32 -6.71 -12.39
C ALA A 476 27.76 -6.39 -11.00
N ALA A 477 26.80 -7.18 -10.49
CA ALA A 477 26.30 -7.03 -9.12
C ALA A 477 27.39 -7.27 -8.06
N ALA A 478 28.28 -8.23 -8.29
CA ALA A 478 29.44 -8.47 -7.41
C ALA A 478 30.42 -7.28 -7.45
N VAL A 479 30.72 -6.76 -8.65
CA VAL A 479 31.56 -5.56 -8.82
C VAL A 479 30.94 -4.35 -8.13
N TYR A 480 29.63 -4.12 -8.27
CA TYR A 480 28.89 -3.06 -7.57
C TYR A 480 29.04 -3.21 -6.06
N ALA A 481 28.79 -4.41 -5.53
CA ALA A 481 28.87 -4.66 -4.08
C ALA A 481 30.28 -4.37 -3.54
N LEU A 482 31.32 -4.84 -4.22
CA LEU A 482 32.71 -4.60 -3.86
C LEU A 482 33.11 -3.12 -4.03
N GLY A 483 32.60 -2.44 -5.06
CA GLY A 483 32.80 -1.00 -5.26
C GLY A 483 32.22 -0.17 -4.11
N CYS A 484 30.99 -0.48 -3.67
CA CYS A 484 30.38 0.13 -2.49
C CYS A 484 31.16 -0.18 -1.20
N PHE A 485 31.82 -1.34 -1.14
CA PHE A 485 32.65 -1.71 0.02
C PHE A 485 33.93 -0.86 0.09
N VAL A 486 34.56 -0.59 -1.06
CA VAL A 486 35.75 0.27 -1.19
C VAL A 486 35.41 1.74 -0.94
N HIS A 487 34.21 2.19 -1.33
CA HIS A 487 33.77 3.58 -1.16
C HIS A 487 33.84 4.11 0.28
N ASN A 488 33.61 3.27 1.28
CA ASN A 488 33.65 3.70 2.67
C ASN A 488 35.09 3.93 3.13
N THR A 489 35.55 5.16 3.31
CA THR A 489 36.95 5.37 3.69
C THR A 489 37.20 5.14 5.19
N SER A 490 38.05 4.18 5.54
CA SER A 490 38.62 4.05 6.90
C SER A 490 40.04 4.61 6.92
N ARG A 491 40.19 5.94 6.85
CA ARG A 491 41.49 6.65 6.68
C ARG A 491 42.57 6.33 7.73
N ASN A 492 42.23 5.63 8.81
CA ASN A 492 43.11 5.38 9.95
C ASN A 492 43.27 3.91 10.34
N ASN A 493 42.84 2.94 9.51
CA ASN A 493 42.96 1.52 9.86
C ASN A 493 43.71 0.71 8.78
N GLU A 494 44.94 0.31 9.12
CA GLU A 494 45.82 -0.48 8.24
C GLU A 494 45.17 -1.78 7.76
N HIS A 495 44.37 -2.43 8.62
CA HIS A 495 43.69 -3.67 8.24
C HIS A 495 42.59 -3.42 7.21
N ALA A 496 41.82 -2.34 7.35
CA ALA A 496 40.81 -1.97 6.36
C ALA A 496 41.45 -1.61 5.01
N THR A 497 42.57 -0.88 5.02
CA THR A 497 43.32 -0.56 3.80
C THR A 497 43.92 -1.79 3.15
N ALA A 498 44.41 -2.78 3.91
CA ALA A 498 44.90 -4.03 3.36
C ALA A 498 43.79 -4.79 2.61
N VAL A 499 42.60 -4.88 3.20
CA VAL A 499 41.42 -5.51 2.58
C VAL A 499 40.95 -4.72 1.35
N GLU A 500 40.96 -3.38 1.38
CA GLU A 500 40.64 -2.54 0.22
C GLU A 500 41.57 -2.82 -0.97
N ASN A 501 42.87 -2.90 -0.71
CA ASN A 501 43.86 -3.22 -1.75
C ASN A 501 43.61 -4.62 -2.33
N GLU A 502 43.39 -5.63 -1.48
CA GLU A 502 43.09 -7.00 -1.91
C GLU A 502 41.83 -7.06 -2.80
N VAL A 503 40.76 -6.37 -2.40
CA VAL A 503 39.52 -6.28 -3.18
C VAL A 503 39.79 -5.61 -4.54
N CYS A 504 40.52 -4.50 -4.56
CA CYS A 504 40.83 -3.78 -5.80
C CYS A 504 41.72 -4.60 -6.74
N ASP A 505 42.72 -5.31 -6.22
CA ASP A 505 43.56 -6.21 -6.99
C ASP A 505 42.73 -7.32 -7.65
N LYS A 506 41.80 -7.94 -6.89
CA LYS A 506 40.92 -8.98 -7.41
C LYS A 506 39.91 -8.48 -8.44
N LEU A 507 39.37 -7.26 -8.25
CA LEU A 507 38.52 -6.60 -9.23
C LEU A 507 39.27 -6.36 -10.54
N CYS A 508 40.49 -5.84 -10.46
CA CYS A 508 41.34 -5.61 -11.63
C CYS A 508 41.71 -6.93 -12.33
N GLU A 509 42.18 -7.93 -11.59
CA GLU A 509 42.58 -9.25 -12.10
C GLU A 509 41.46 -9.92 -12.91
N LYS A 510 40.22 -9.89 -12.40
CA LYS A 510 39.11 -10.64 -12.98
C LYS A 510 38.26 -9.84 -13.99
N CYS A 511 38.14 -8.52 -13.86
CA CYS A 511 37.13 -7.75 -14.59
C CYS A 511 37.66 -6.78 -15.65
N ILE A 512 38.98 -6.48 -15.70
CA ILE A 512 39.54 -5.52 -16.68
C ILE A 512 39.21 -5.94 -18.12
N TYR A 513 39.38 -7.23 -18.42
CA TYR A 513 39.18 -7.79 -19.76
C TYR A 513 37.84 -8.54 -19.88
N ASP A 514 36.84 -8.20 -19.06
CA ASP A 514 35.51 -8.83 -19.16
C ASP A 514 34.85 -8.53 -20.51
N GLY A 515 34.27 -9.56 -21.13
CA GLY A 515 33.58 -9.42 -22.42
C GLY A 515 32.33 -8.53 -22.35
N SER A 516 31.71 -8.43 -21.18
CA SER A 516 30.48 -7.66 -20.99
C SER A 516 30.77 -6.18 -20.66
N ILE A 517 30.04 -5.30 -21.35
CA ILE A 517 30.19 -3.85 -21.15
C ILE A 517 29.67 -3.39 -19.78
N ILE A 518 28.63 -4.04 -19.25
CA ILE A 518 28.03 -3.67 -17.95
C ILE A 518 29.03 -3.93 -16.82
N VAL A 519 29.79 -5.02 -16.87
CA VAL A 519 30.80 -5.36 -15.87
C VAL A 519 31.95 -4.35 -15.92
N ARG A 520 32.46 -4.02 -17.11
CA ARG A 520 33.54 -3.03 -17.26
C ARG A 520 33.10 -1.61 -16.87
N ALA A 521 31.88 -1.23 -17.19
CA ALA A 521 31.32 0.06 -16.77
C ALA A 521 31.17 0.15 -15.24
N GLU A 522 30.76 -0.95 -14.60
CA GLU A 522 30.66 -1.01 -13.15
C GLU A 522 32.05 -1.05 -12.49
N LEU A 523 33.03 -1.73 -13.09
CA LEU A 523 34.42 -1.74 -12.63
C LEU A 523 35.01 -0.33 -12.61
N ALA A 524 34.81 0.43 -13.69
CA ALA A 524 35.26 1.83 -13.73
C ALA A 524 34.61 2.65 -12.61
N SER A 525 33.32 2.42 -12.34
CA SER A 525 32.58 3.08 -11.24
C SER A 525 33.08 2.64 -9.86
N ALA A 526 33.53 1.39 -9.70
CA ALA A 526 34.08 0.88 -8.45
C ALA A 526 35.49 1.44 -8.17
N ILE A 527 36.38 1.40 -9.16
CA ILE A 527 37.78 1.83 -9.04
C ILE A 527 37.90 3.35 -8.84
N GLN A 528 36.92 4.14 -9.29
CA GLN A 528 36.91 5.59 -9.07
C GLN A 528 37.10 5.94 -7.59
N TRP A 529 36.49 5.16 -6.68
CA TRP A 529 36.54 5.42 -5.25
C TRP A 529 37.95 5.21 -4.69
N PHE A 530 38.60 4.14 -5.15
CA PHE A 530 40.00 3.88 -4.81
C PHE A 530 40.94 4.99 -5.33
N VAL A 531 40.70 5.49 -6.54
CA VAL A 531 41.48 6.61 -7.10
C VAL A 531 41.27 7.89 -6.30
N ILE A 532 40.02 8.17 -5.87
CA ILE A 532 39.70 9.33 -5.03
C ILE A 532 40.41 9.25 -3.68
N ASP A 533 40.43 8.06 -3.04
CA ASP A 533 41.08 7.88 -1.75
C ASP A 533 42.62 8.00 -1.83
N PHE A 534 43.22 7.56 -2.93
CA PHE A 534 44.68 7.60 -3.16
C PHE A 534 45.10 8.62 -4.22
N GLN A 535 44.35 9.72 -4.36
CA GLN A 535 44.53 10.71 -5.44
C GLN A 535 45.97 11.19 -5.62
N SER A 536 46.69 11.44 -4.52
CA SER A 536 48.09 11.90 -4.57
C SER A 536 49.03 10.86 -5.14
N ARG A 537 48.81 9.56 -4.86
CA ARG A 537 49.62 8.46 -5.40
C ARG A 537 49.36 8.29 -6.89
N PHE A 538 48.09 8.32 -7.30
CA PHE A 538 47.73 8.23 -8.71
C PHE A 538 48.21 9.44 -9.51
N ALA A 539 48.16 10.65 -8.96
CA ALA A 539 48.72 11.84 -9.61
C ALA A 539 50.23 11.69 -9.88
N ALA A 540 50.99 11.16 -8.91
CA ALA A 540 52.42 10.89 -9.09
C ALA A 540 52.69 9.84 -10.19
N ILE A 541 51.90 8.77 -10.22
CA ILE A 541 51.99 7.74 -11.27
C ILE A 541 51.67 8.32 -12.64
N CYS A 542 50.62 9.16 -12.78
CA CYS A 542 50.28 9.81 -14.03
C CYS A 542 51.43 10.70 -14.54
N ILE A 543 52.02 11.53 -13.67
CA ILE A 543 53.17 12.38 -14.03
C ILE A 543 54.36 11.52 -14.50
N GLU A 544 54.61 10.39 -13.85
CA GLU A 544 55.69 9.49 -14.27
C GLU A 544 55.42 8.83 -15.63
N LEU A 545 54.17 8.44 -15.89
CA LEU A 545 53.74 7.85 -17.16
C LEU A 545 53.80 8.86 -18.30
N ASP A 546 53.37 10.10 -18.07
CA ASP A 546 53.45 11.19 -19.05
C ASP A 546 54.90 11.44 -19.45
N ARG A 547 55.81 11.53 -18.45
CA ARG A 547 57.25 11.67 -18.70
C ARG A 547 57.82 10.49 -19.51
N LYS A 548 57.36 9.26 -19.26
CA LYS A 548 57.79 8.07 -20.01
C LYS A 548 57.28 8.11 -21.46
N ASN A 549 56.04 8.54 -21.67
CA ASN A 549 55.47 8.69 -23.01
C ASN A 549 56.18 9.78 -23.82
N GLU A 550 56.50 10.92 -23.20
CA GLU A 550 57.29 11.98 -23.85
C GLU A 550 58.66 11.44 -24.31
N ASN A 551 59.35 10.68 -23.47
CA ASN A 551 60.63 10.06 -23.85
C ASN A 551 60.50 9.06 -25.02
N LEU A 552 59.44 8.24 -25.03
CA LEU A 552 59.20 7.29 -26.13
C LEU A 552 58.88 8.00 -27.46
N LEU A 553 58.17 9.14 -27.41
CA LEU A 553 57.91 9.94 -28.61
C LEU A 553 59.21 10.58 -29.14
N LEU A 554 60.09 11.04 -28.25
CA LEU A 554 61.41 11.55 -28.62
C LEU A 554 62.27 10.46 -29.27
N GLU A 555 62.37 9.27 -28.66
CA GLU A 555 63.11 8.13 -29.23
C GLU A 555 62.54 7.68 -30.59
N ASN A 556 61.22 7.65 -30.77
CA ASN A 556 60.61 7.32 -32.06
C ASN A 556 60.90 8.38 -33.13
N SER A 557 60.93 9.66 -32.76
CA SER A 557 61.29 10.74 -33.69
C SER A 557 62.78 10.73 -34.07
N GLU A 558 63.68 10.38 -33.15
CA GLU A 558 65.12 10.20 -33.46
C GLU A 558 65.36 8.97 -34.35
N ASN A 559 64.58 7.90 -34.16
CA ASN A 559 64.63 6.69 -35.01
C ASN A 559 64.08 6.94 -36.43
N GLU A 560 63.04 7.76 -36.59
CA GLU A 560 62.57 8.18 -37.93
C GLU A 560 63.61 9.04 -38.67
N ILE A 561 64.31 9.94 -37.97
CA ILE A 561 65.36 10.78 -38.56
C ILE A 561 66.60 9.95 -38.97
N THR A 562 66.92 8.88 -38.23
CA THR A 562 68.02 7.97 -38.59
C THR A 562 67.68 6.96 -39.68
N THR A 563 66.39 6.74 -39.99
CA THR A 563 65.96 5.86 -41.09
C THR A 563 65.83 6.61 -42.43
N ILE A 564 65.80 7.96 -42.40
CA ILE A 564 65.71 8.83 -43.58
C ILE A 564 67.10 9.26 -44.10
N ASN A 565 68.16 9.10 -43.30
CA ASN A 565 69.56 9.24 -43.72
C ASN A 565 70.16 7.89 -44.08
#